data_AF-A0A4P6ZLR8-F1
#
_entry.id   AF-A0A4P6ZLR8-F1
#
_cell.length_a   1.000
_cell.length_b   1.000
_cell.length_c   1.000
_cell.angle_alpha   90.00
_cell.angle_beta   90.00
_cell.angle_gamma   90.00
#
_symmetry.space_group_name_H-M   'P 1'
#
loop_
_entity.id
_entity.type
_entity.pdbx_description
1 polymer ?
#
loop_
_entity_poly.entity_id
_entity_poly.type
_entity_poly.pdbx_seq_one_letter_code
_entity_poly.pdbx_strand_id
1 'polypeptide(L)'
;MNQFGIPFGGIFLFWRVLFVKTLFINASIHRHGHVAKMAHTLIGGMPDITVNLIDKNIKQIGQQGSHQDDFAKICQDVKKADVVILGTPVYCLDMSGYLKTFIDRMSEILVNHLPNPFYGKKIDLVINYEVNPEAVKHISVVVECECHDMHIKYGGAVSSLVEAKKRPL
;
A
#
# COMPACT_ATOMS: atom_id res chain seq x y z
N MET A 1 -18.24 -19.37 61.69
CA MET A 1 -19.12 -19.17 60.53
C MET A 1 -18.26 -19.14 59.28
N ASN A 2 -18.37 -20.24 58.53
CA ASN A 2 -18.19 -20.46 57.08
C ASN A 2 -16.98 -19.86 56.35
N GLN A 3 -16.08 -20.79 56.00
CA GLN A 3 -15.32 -20.83 54.74
C GLN A 3 -16.29 -20.89 53.54
N PHE A 4 -15.88 -20.37 52.37
CA PHE A 4 -16.08 -20.87 50.99
C PHE A 4 -15.29 -19.89 50.07
N GLY A 5 -14.16 -20.25 49.45
CA GLY A 5 -14.08 -20.97 48.15
C GLY A 5 -14.70 -20.10 47.05
N ILE A 6 -14.02 -19.65 45.97
CA ILE A 6 -13.48 -20.46 44.85
C ILE A 6 -12.40 -19.63 44.07
N PRO A 7 -11.31 -20.23 43.57
CA PRO A 7 -10.46 -19.60 42.57
C PRO A 7 -11.15 -19.67 41.21
N PHE A 8 -11.57 -18.54 40.65
CA PHE A 8 -11.91 -18.51 39.23
C PHE A 8 -10.63 -18.40 38.44
N GLY A 9 -10.25 -19.51 37.80
CA GLY A 9 -9.29 -19.54 36.71
C GLY A 9 -9.78 -18.60 35.60
N GLY A 10 -9.38 -17.34 35.69
CA GLY A 10 -9.50 -16.40 34.61
C GLY A 10 -8.50 -16.81 33.55
N ILE A 11 -8.97 -17.48 32.49
CA ILE A 11 -8.29 -17.41 31.20
C ILE A 11 -8.24 -15.91 30.90
N PHE A 12 -7.06 -15.29 31.09
CA PHE A 12 -6.77 -13.97 30.56
C PHE A 12 -6.80 -14.12 29.03
N LEU A 13 -8.00 -14.04 28.46
CA LEU A 13 -8.16 -13.91 27.03
C LEU A 13 -7.66 -12.51 26.70
N PHE A 14 -6.36 -12.39 26.43
CA PHE A 14 -5.77 -11.19 25.88
C PHE A 14 -6.45 -10.99 24.52
N TRP A 15 -7.52 -10.21 24.49
CA TRP A 15 -8.12 -9.76 23.25
C TRP A 15 -7.09 -8.82 22.64
N ARG A 16 -6.19 -9.40 21.84
CA ARG A 16 -5.21 -8.61 21.12
C ARG A 16 -6.00 -7.81 20.12
N VAL A 17 -6.21 -6.54 20.42
CA VAL A 17 -6.67 -5.57 19.42
C VAL A 17 -5.63 -5.64 18.29
N LEU A 18 -5.99 -6.35 17.22
CA LEU A 18 -5.16 -6.41 16.03
C LEU A 18 -5.35 -5.08 15.31
N PHE A 19 -4.44 -4.15 15.56
CA PHE A 19 -4.35 -2.95 14.74
C PHE A 19 -4.03 -3.35 13.31
N VAL A 20 -4.81 -2.84 12.37
CA VAL A 20 -4.53 -2.95 10.93
C VAL A 20 -3.19 -2.28 10.70
N LYS A 21 -2.21 -3.03 10.21
CA LYS A 21 -0.90 -2.49 9.85
C LYS A 21 -0.95 -1.96 8.44
N THR A 22 -0.75 -0.66 8.29
CA THR A 22 -0.75 -0.02 6.99
C THR A 22 0.68 0.22 6.49
N LEU A 23 0.91 -0.04 5.21
CA LEU A 23 2.12 0.36 4.51
C LEU A 23 1.75 1.38 3.45
N PHE A 24 2.26 2.60 3.58
CA PHE A 24 2.16 3.62 2.54
C PHE A 24 3.39 3.56 1.64
N ILE A 25 3.19 3.32 0.34
CA ILE A 25 4.22 3.39 -0.68
C ILE A 25 4.03 4.69 -1.47
N ASN A 26 4.90 5.66 -1.19
CA ASN A 26 4.87 6.98 -1.80
C ASN A 26 5.73 7.03 -3.07
N ALA A 27 5.10 7.14 -4.22
CA ALA A 27 5.75 7.29 -5.52
C ALA A 27 5.91 8.76 -5.96
N SER A 28 5.62 9.72 -5.07
CA SER A 28 5.94 11.12 -5.29
C SER A 28 7.40 11.43 -5.00
N ILE A 29 7.96 12.41 -5.71
CA ILE A 29 9.24 13.02 -5.35
C ILE A 29 9.16 13.81 -4.03
N HIS A 30 7.95 14.19 -3.61
CA HIS A 30 7.73 14.94 -2.38
C HIS A 30 7.33 14.01 -1.23
N ARG A 31 8.28 13.74 -0.33
CA ARG A 31 8.08 12.87 0.85
C ARG A 31 6.91 13.29 1.74
N HIS A 32 6.69 14.60 1.85
CA HIS A 32 5.64 15.20 2.68
C HIS A 32 4.68 16.08 1.85
N GLY A 33 4.56 15.80 0.56
CA GLY A 33 3.72 16.57 -0.37
C GLY A 33 2.23 16.20 -0.30
N HIS A 34 1.48 16.64 -1.31
CA HIS A 34 0.03 16.43 -1.40
C HIS A 34 -0.36 14.95 -1.39
N VAL A 35 0.36 14.09 -2.12
CA VAL A 35 0.14 12.64 -2.13
C VAL A 35 0.24 12.05 -0.72
N ALA A 36 1.30 12.40 0.02
CA ALA A 36 1.49 11.93 1.39
C ALA A 36 0.38 12.43 2.31
N LYS A 37 -0.01 13.70 2.20
CA LYS A 37 -1.12 14.27 2.98
C LYS A 37 -2.44 13.55 2.71
N MET A 38 -2.74 13.23 1.44
CA MET A 38 -3.93 12.48 1.07
C MET A 38 -3.88 11.04 1.60
N ALA A 39 -2.74 10.36 1.49
CA ALA A 39 -2.57 9.02 2.03
C ALA A 39 -2.75 8.98 3.55
N HIS A 40 -2.11 9.86 4.32
CA HIS A 40 -2.31 9.88 5.77
C HIS A 40 -3.73 10.32 6.19
N THR A 41 -4.40 11.12 5.36
CA THR A 41 -5.83 11.42 5.55
C THR A 41 -6.68 10.18 5.37
N LEU A 42 -6.41 9.37 4.34
CA LEU A 42 -7.09 8.09 4.09
C LEU A 42 -6.81 7.07 5.20
N ILE A 43 -5.58 7.05 5.73
CA ILE A 43 -5.15 6.16 6.82
C ILE A 43 -5.85 6.50 8.15
N GLY A 44 -6.35 7.72 8.32
CA GLY A 44 -7.21 8.07 9.46
C GLY A 44 -6.51 8.03 10.83
N GLY A 45 -5.18 8.21 10.86
CA GLY A 45 -4.39 8.21 12.11
C GLY A 45 -4.02 6.82 12.64
N MET A 46 -4.30 5.75 11.89
CA MET A 46 -3.76 4.43 12.20
C MET A 46 -2.23 4.38 12.03
N PRO A 47 -1.53 3.49 12.76
CA PRO A 47 -0.10 3.32 12.58
C PRO A 47 0.24 2.88 11.15
N ASP A 48 1.11 3.63 10.49
CA ASP A 48 1.63 3.28 9.17
C ASP A 48 3.16 3.24 9.14
N ILE A 49 3.67 2.45 8.21
CA ILE A 49 5.05 2.53 7.75
C ILE A 49 5.02 3.22 6.39
N THR A 50 5.83 4.25 6.20
CA THR A 50 5.95 4.93 4.90
C THR A 50 7.25 4.53 4.21
N VAL A 51 7.13 4.05 2.97
CA VAL A 51 8.23 3.80 2.04
C VAL A 51 8.16 4.83 0.91
N ASN A 52 9.16 5.72 0.84
CA ASN A 52 9.28 6.67 -0.26
C ASN A 52 10.11 6.05 -1.40
N LEU A 53 9.51 5.88 -2.57
CA LEU A 53 10.19 5.27 -3.73
C LEU A 53 11.33 6.13 -4.28
N ILE A 54 11.29 7.45 -4.06
CA ILE A 54 12.42 8.34 -4.41
C ILE A 54 13.72 7.97 -3.66
N ASP A 55 13.61 7.32 -2.50
CA ASP A 55 14.74 6.87 -1.69
C ASP A 55 15.16 5.42 -2.00
N LYS A 56 14.52 4.78 -2.98
CA LYS A 56 14.73 3.37 -3.31
C LYS A 56 15.31 3.25 -4.69
N ASN A 57 16.27 2.35 -4.83
CA ASN A 57 16.78 1.96 -6.13
C ASN A 57 16.04 0.69 -6.58
N ILE A 58 14.89 0.88 -7.23
CA ILE A 58 14.14 -0.21 -7.88
C ILE A 58 14.56 -0.26 -9.34
N LYS A 59 15.05 -1.41 -9.81
CA LYS A 59 15.44 -1.56 -11.21
C LYS A 59 14.22 -1.80 -12.08
N GLN A 60 14.24 -1.26 -13.30
CA GLN A 60 13.26 -1.60 -14.34
C GLN A 60 13.48 -3.03 -14.82
N ILE A 61 12.43 -3.74 -15.23
CA ILE A 61 12.53 -5.11 -15.80
C ILE A 61 13.65 -5.17 -16.85
N GLY A 62 14.51 -6.20 -16.73
CA GLY A 62 15.70 -6.39 -17.56
C GLY A 62 16.99 -5.79 -16.99
N GLN A 63 16.94 -5.05 -15.86
CA GLN A 63 18.10 -4.40 -15.24
C GLN A 63 18.43 -4.91 -13.82
N GLN A 64 17.90 -6.06 -13.42
CA GLN A 64 17.97 -6.60 -12.04
C GLN A 64 19.35 -7.15 -11.63
N GLY A 65 20.28 -7.33 -12.56
CA GLY A 65 21.56 -8.02 -12.31
C GLY A 65 22.53 -7.33 -11.35
N SER A 66 22.20 -6.13 -10.84
CA SER A 66 23.03 -5.37 -9.90
C SER A 66 22.73 -5.72 -8.44
N HIS A 67 23.72 -5.65 -7.55
CA HIS A 67 23.56 -5.92 -6.11
C HIS A 67 22.76 -4.85 -5.35
N GLN A 68 22.23 -3.84 -6.04
CA GLN A 68 21.53 -2.70 -5.46
C GLN A 68 20.12 -2.58 -6.05
N ASP A 69 19.26 -3.56 -5.74
CA ASP A 69 17.83 -3.50 -6.03
C ASP A 69 17.03 -3.61 -4.73
N ASP A 70 16.30 -2.56 -4.39
CA ASP A 70 15.53 -2.48 -3.14
C ASP A 70 14.15 -3.12 -3.24
N PHE A 71 13.70 -3.59 -4.40
CA PHE A 71 12.36 -4.16 -4.58
C PHE A 71 12.07 -5.30 -3.59
N ALA A 72 13.01 -6.23 -3.45
CA ALA A 72 12.86 -7.36 -2.52
C ALA A 72 12.69 -6.91 -1.06
N LYS A 73 13.33 -5.81 -0.65
CA LYS A 73 13.18 -5.25 0.71
C LYS A 73 11.78 -4.67 0.89
N ILE A 74 11.26 -3.96 -0.10
CA ILE A 74 9.89 -3.43 -0.08
C ILE A 74 8.88 -4.58 0.00
N CYS A 75 9.10 -5.69 -0.72
CA CYS A 75 8.25 -6.89 -0.59
C CYS A 75 8.25 -7.47 0.83
N GLN A 76 9.36 -7.38 1.58
CA GLN A 76 9.37 -7.79 2.99
C GLN A 76 8.52 -6.87 3.87
N ASP A 77 8.46 -5.57 3.56
CA ASP A 77 7.58 -4.65 4.28
C ASP A 77 6.12 -4.88 3.92
N VAL A 78 5.82 -5.17 2.66
CA VAL A 78 4.48 -5.58 2.19
C VAL A 78 3.98 -6.81 2.96
N LYS A 79 4.82 -7.83 3.15
CA LYS A 79 4.44 -9.05 3.89
C LYS A 79 3.97 -8.75 5.32
N LYS A 80 4.52 -7.72 5.97
CA LYS A 80 4.20 -7.33 7.35
C LYS A 80 2.93 -6.48 7.47
N ALA A 81 2.43 -5.94 6.36
CA ALA A 81 1.27 -5.06 6.32
C ALA A 81 -0.01 -5.83 5.97
N ASP A 82 -1.14 -5.39 6.51
CA ASP A 82 -2.47 -5.92 6.17
C ASP A 82 -3.07 -5.15 4.98
N VAL A 83 -2.81 -3.85 4.93
CA VAL A 83 -3.27 -2.93 3.88
C VAL A 83 -2.08 -2.16 3.31
N VAL A 84 -2.01 -2.03 1.99
CA VAL A 84 -1.01 -1.24 1.28
C VAL A 84 -1.72 -0.05 0.61
N ILE A 85 -1.17 1.14 0.78
CA ILE A 85 -1.62 2.35 0.10
C ILE A 85 -0.58 2.73 -0.93
N LEU A 86 -0.96 2.73 -2.21
CA LEU A 86 -0.11 3.24 -3.28
C LEU A 86 -0.43 4.72 -3.48
N GLY A 87 0.58 5.58 -3.46
CA GLY A 87 0.40 7.01 -3.71
C GLY A 87 1.20 7.47 -4.92
N THR A 88 0.57 8.17 -5.86
CA THR A 88 1.27 8.74 -7.01
C THR A 88 0.78 10.15 -7.33
N PRO A 89 1.67 11.06 -7.75
CA PRO A 89 1.26 12.23 -8.53
C PRO A 89 0.87 11.80 -9.96
N VAL A 90 0.21 12.69 -10.69
CA VAL A 90 0.02 12.56 -12.14
C VAL A 90 1.16 13.29 -12.86
N TYR A 91 1.93 12.57 -13.68
CA TYR A 91 2.97 13.09 -14.55
C TYR A 91 2.73 12.64 -15.98
N CYS A 92 2.79 13.57 -16.95
CA CYS A 92 2.54 13.27 -18.36
C CYS A 92 1.21 12.53 -18.60
N LEU A 93 0.15 12.90 -17.87
CA LEU A 93 -1.19 12.28 -17.89
C LEU A 93 -1.28 10.83 -17.38
N ASP A 94 -0.25 10.34 -16.68
CA ASP A 94 -0.24 8.99 -16.10
C ASP A 94 0.43 9.02 -14.71
N MET A 95 0.61 7.85 -14.09
CA MET A 95 1.33 7.67 -12.84
C MET A 95 2.80 8.07 -12.97
N SER A 96 3.45 8.28 -11.83
CA SER A 96 4.89 8.48 -11.78
C SER A 96 5.66 7.28 -12.34
N GLY A 97 6.83 7.53 -12.93
CA GLY A 97 7.75 6.46 -13.34
C GLY A 97 8.17 5.55 -12.18
N TYR A 98 8.19 6.07 -10.94
CA TYR A 98 8.40 5.27 -9.74
C TYR A 98 7.29 4.24 -9.52
N LEU A 99 6.02 4.66 -9.60
CA LEU A 99 4.90 3.73 -9.44
C LEU A 99 4.85 2.73 -10.59
N LYS A 100 5.07 3.19 -11.83
CA LYS A 100 5.10 2.31 -13.00
C LYS A 100 6.18 1.24 -12.87
N THR A 101 7.39 1.63 -12.47
CA THR A 101 8.48 0.67 -12.23
C THR A 101 8.10 -0.29 -11.12
N PHE A 102 7.53 0.17 -10.01
CA PHE A 102 7.11 -0.72 -8.93
C PHE A 102 6.04 -1.73 -9.37
N ILE A 103 5.02 -1.30 -10.12
CA ILE A 103 3.98 -2.17 -10.67
C ILE A 103 4.57 -3.18 -11.66
N ASP A 104 5.46 -2.76 -12.57
CA ASP A 104 6.13 -3.68 -13.49
C ASP A 104 6.88 -4.79 -12.73
N ARG A 105 7.54 -4.42 -11.63
CA ARG A 105 8.21 -5.38 -10.75
C ARG A 105 7.25 -6.27 -9.97
N MET A 106 6.02 -5.81 -9.68
CA MET A 106 4.95 -6.65 -9.17
C MET A 106 4.52 -7.68 -10.21
N SER A 107 4.29 -7.28 -11.45
CA SER A 107 3.88 -8.18 -12.53
C SER A 107 4.94 -9.26 -12.81
N GLU A 108 6.23 -8.93 -12.67
CA GLU A 108 7.32 -9.91 -12.80
C GLU A 108 7.19 -11.07 -11.80
N ILE A 109 6.67 -10.83 -10.59
CA ILE A 109 6.41 -11.88 -9.59
C ILE A 109 5.44 -12.91 -10.17
N LEU A 110 4.38 -12.45 -10.84
CA LEU A 110 3.37 -13.31 -11.44
C LEU A 110 3.95 -14.08 -12.64
N VAL A 111 4.61 -13.38 -13.57
CA VAL A 111 5.18 -13.96 -14.79
C VAL A 111 6.21 -15.05 -14.48
N ASN A 112 7.01 -14.86 -13.43
CA ASN A 112 8.04 -15.81 -13.02
C ASN A 112 7.55 -16.82 -11.97
N HIS A 113 6.25 -16.86 -11.67
CA HIS A 113 5.63 -17.77 -10.69
C HIS A 113 6.30 -17.72 -9.30
N LEU A 114 6.74 -16.53 -8.88
CA LEU A 114 7.38 -16.31 -7.59
C LEU A 114 6.33 -16.24 -6.46
N PRO A 115 6.71 -16.53 -5.20
CA PRO A 115 5.80 -16.38 -4.06
C PRO A 115 5.27 -14.95 -3.97
N ASN A 116 3.97 -14.78 -4.16
CA ASN A 116 3.33 -13.47 -4.19
C ASN A 116 3.22 -12.86 -2.77
N PRO A 117 3.98 -11.80 -2.45
CA PRO A 117 3.94 -11.17 -1.14
C PRO A 117 2.66 -10.35 -0.91
N PHE A 118 1.87 -10.10 -1.96
CA PHE A 118 0.64 -9.30 -1.92
C PHE A 118 -0.63 -10.15 -1.82
N TYR A 119 -0.52 -11.48 -1.93
CA TYR A 119 -1.69 -12.37 -1.98
C TYR A 119 -2.66 -12.14 -0.82
N GLY A 120 -3.94 -11.93 -1.15
CA GLY A 120 -5.02 -11.72 -0.17
C GLY A 120 -4.97 -10.39 0.58
N LYS A 121 -4.01 -9.50 0.28
CA LYS A 121 -3.95 -8.15 0.88
C LYS A 121 -4.94 -7.21 0.21
N LYS A 122 -5.13 -6.05 0.84
CA LYS A 122 -5.90 -4.93 0.26
C LYS A 122 -4.96 -3.85 -0.25
N ILE A 123 -5.20 -3.34 -1.45
CA ILE A 123 -4.56 -2.13 -1.98
C ILE A 123 -5.60 -1.03 -2.19
N ASP A 124 -5.36 0.14 -1.60
CA ASP A 124 -6.04 1.39 -1.98
C ASP A 124 -5.05 2.31 -2.72
N LEU A 125 -5.59 3.18 -3.58
CA LEU A 125 -4.80 4.05 -4.42
C LEU A 125 -5.10 5.53 -4.12
N VAL A 126 -4.03 6.33 -4.01
CA VAL A 126 -4.08 7.78 -3.83
C VAL A 126 -3.44 8.43 -5.06
N ILE A 127 -4.21 9.24 -5.77
CA ILE A 127 -3.75 9.94 -6.96
C ILE A 127 -3.84 11.43 -6.67
N ASN A 128 -2.72 12.12 -6.55
CA ASN A 128 -2.76 13.58 -6.41
C ASN A 128 -3.15 14.19 -7.75
N TYR A 129 -4.30 14.84 -7.75
CA TYR A 129 -4.94 15.40 -8.92
C TYR A 129 -5.09 16.90 -8.75
N GLU A 130 -4.74 17.66 -9.80
CA GLU A 130 -5.26 19.01 -9.96
C GLU A 130 -5.96 19.28 -11.31
N VAL A 131 -5.86 18.43 -12.37
CA VAL A 131 -6.43 18.84 -13.69
C VAL A 131 -6.86 17.79 -14.75
N ASN A 132 -6.90 16.45 -14.55
CA ASN A 132 -7.40 15.54 -15.62
C ASN A 132 -8.09 14.22 -15.17
N PRO A 133 -9.45 14.10 -15.23
CA PRO A 133 -10.18 12.93 -14.72
C PRO A 133 -9.86 11.63 -15.46
N GLU A 134 -9.46 11.73 -16.73
CA GLU A 134 -9.05 10.58 -17.52
C GLU A 134 -7.77 9.97 -16.95
N ALA A 135 -6.81 10.78 -16.48
CA ALA A 135 -5.61 10.25 -15.84
C ALA A 135 -5.95 9.41 -14.60
N VAL A 136 -6.86 9.89 -13.76
CA VAL A 136 -7.34 9.14 -12.57
C VAL A 136 -7.93 7.80 -12.99
N LYS A 137 -8.80 7.83 -14.01
CA LYS A 137 -9.46 6.63 -14.54
C LYS A 137 -8.44 5.63 -15.08
N HIS A 138 -7.55 6.05 -15.98
CA HIS A 138 -6.57 5.16 -16.60
C HIS A 138 -5.61 4.55 -15.57
N ILE A 139 -5.05 5.35 -14.67
CA ILE A 139 -4.17 4.85 -13.59
C ILE A 139 -4.93 3.85 -12.71
N SER A 140 -6.18 4.15 -12.34
CA SER A 140 -7.00 3.27 -11.51
C SER A 140 -7.25 1.93 -12.17
N VAL A 141 -7.55 1.91 -13.48
CA VAL A 141 -7.76 0.67 -14.25
C VAL A 141 -6.49 -0.18 -14.27
N VAL A 142 -5.31 0.43 -14.50
CA VAL A 142 -4.04 -0.31 -14.49
C VAL A 142 -3.81 -0.97 -13.13
N VAL A 143 -3.99 -0.24 -12.04
CA VAL A 143 -3.80 -0.77 -10.67
C VAL A 143 -4.84 -1.83 -10.33
N GLU A 144 -6.10 -1.65 -10.75
CA GLU A 144 -7.17 -2.62 -10.55
C GLU A 144 -6.91 -3.94 -11.27
N CYS A 145 -6.48 -3.89 -12.54
CA CYS A 145 -6.10 -5.08 -13.30
C CYS A 145 -4.92 -5.81 -12.64
N GLU A 146 -3.87 -5.08 -12.25
CA GLU A 146 -2.73 -5.69 -11.55
C GLU A 146 -3.17 -6.34 -10.23
N CYS A 147 -4.04 -5.67 -9.47
CA CYS A 147 -4.59 -6.24 -8.23
C CYS A 147 -5.38 -7.53 -8.50
N HIS A 148 -6.22 -7.53 -9.53
CA HIS A 148 -6.98 -8.70 -9.93
C HIS A 148 -6.07 -9.90 -10.23
N ASP A 149 -5.07 -9.70 -11.09
CA ASP A 149 -4.16 -10.76 -11.55
C ASP A 149 -3.29 -11.31 -10.42
N MET A 150 -2.97 -10.48 -9.43
CA MET A 150 -2.21 -10.86 -8.24
C MET A 150 -3.07 -11.34 -7.06
N HIS A 151 -4.38 -11.52 -7.23
CA HIS A 151 -5.30 -11.89 -6.13
C HIS A 151 -5.25 -10.93 -4.92
N ILE A 152 -5.18 -9.63 -5.23
CA ILE A 152 -5.21 -8.53 -4.28
C ILE A 152 -6.61 -7.91 -4.31
N LYS A 153 -7.17 -7.60 -3.14
CA LYS A 153 -8.43 -6.85 -3.06
C LYS A 153 -8.17 -5.38 -3.37
N TYR A 154 -8.68 -4.88 -4.48
CA TYR A 154 -8.65 -3.45 -4.80
C TYR A 154 -9.72 -2.68 -3.99
N GLY A 155 -9.29 -1.68 -3.22
CA GLY A 155 -10.14 -0.82 -2.39
C GLY A 155 -10.68 0.41 -3.12
N GLY A 156 -10.12 0.71 -4.31
CA GLY A 156 -10.47 1.87 -5.12
C GLY A 156 -9.49 3.04 -4.97
N ALA A 157 -9.64 4.03 -5.86
CA ALA A 157 -8.83 5.24 -5.84
C ALA A 157 -9.50 6.37 -5.04
N VAL A 158 -8.69 7.25 -4.46
CA VAL A 158 -9.08 8.61 -4.07
C VAL A 158 -8.22 9.62 -4.81
N SER A 159 -8.86 10.66 -5.34
CA SER A 159 -8.22 11.69 -6.15
C SER A 159 -8.24 13.07 -5.52
N SER A 160 -8.93 13.23 -4.38
CA SER A 160 -9.00 14.50 -3.65
C SER A 160 -8.93 14.28 -2.13
N LEU A 161 -8.54 15.34 -1.39
CA LEU A 161 -8.60 15.32 0.07
C LEU A 161 -10.04 15.16 0.58
N VAL A 162 -11.04 15.63 -0.17
CA VAL A 162 -12.46 15.48 0.18
C VAL A 162 -12.87 14.01 0.13
N GLU A 163 -12.47 13.29 -0.93
CA GLU A 163 -12.71 11.85 -1.04
C GLU A 163 -11.97 11.07 0.05
N ALA A 164 -10.68 11.37 0.27
CA ALA A 164 -9.88 10.72 1.30
C ALA A 164 -10.51 10.84 2.70
N LYS A 165 -11.05 12.00 3.05
CA LYS A 165 -11.75 12.22 4.33
C LYS A 165 -13.07 11.45 4.46
N LYS A 166 -13.76 11.20 3.36
CA LYS A 166 -15.06 10.50 3.36
C LYS A 166 -14.91 8.97 3.43
N ARG A 167 -13.70 8.46 3.22
CA ARG A 167 -13.41 7.02 3.14
C ARG A 167 -12.19 6.62 3.98
N PRO A 168 -12.11 6.97 5.27
CA PRO A 168 -11.01 6.48 6.10
C PRO A 168 -11.01 4.94 6.13
N LEU A 169 -9.81 4.36 6.24
CA LEU A 169 -9.61 2.91 6.33
C LEU A 169 -10.21 2.29 7.60
#